data_AF-A0A9Q4A648-F1
#
_entry.id   AF-A0A9Q4A648-F1
#
_cell.length_a   1.000
_cell.length_b   1.000
_cell.length_c   1.000
_cell.angle_alpha   90.00
_cell.angle_beta   90.00
_cell.angle_gamma   90.00
#
_symmetry.space_group_name_H-M   'P 1'
#
loop_
_entity.id
_entity.type
_entity.pdbx_description
1 polymer ?
#
loop_
_entity_poly.entity_id
_entity_poly.type
_entity_poly.pdbx_seq_one_letter_code
_entity_poly.pdbx_strand_id
1 'polypeptide(L)' 'MMRAWLATLVFTVLASTGVAVFAAPIEGLKLQSEHPVEGMVGGNLSGLAMCNGRLWTVSDRDDNLLYSLDVSENTW' A
#
# COMPACT_ATOMS: atom_id res chain seq x y z
N MET A 1 44.90 -15.84 -31.10
CA MET A 1 43.65 -16.48 -31.56
C MET A 1 42.86 -17.08 -30.40
N MET A 2 43.24 -18.23 -29.83
CA MET A 2 42.44 -18.98 -28.83
C MET A 2 42.00 -18.20 -27.56
N ARG A 3 42.85 -17.29 -27.05
CA ARG A 3 42.53 -16.46 -25.87
C ARG A 3 41.43 -15.43 -26.13
N ALA A 4 41.33 -14.91 -27.36
CA ALA A 4 40.27 -13.99 -27.75
C ALA A 4 38.92 -14.71 -27.84
N TRP A 5 38.90 -15.92 -28.40
CA TRP A 5 37.70 -16.77 -28.46
C TRP A 5 37.17 -17.14 -27.07
N LEU A 6 38.08 -17.47 -26.13
CA LEU A 6 37.72 -17.72 -24.73
C LEU A 6 37.13 -16.48 -24.06
N ALA A 7 37.70 -15.29 -24.28
CA ALA A 7 37.17 -14.05 -23.73
C ALA A 7 35.78 -13.70 -24.29
N THR A 8 35.59 -13.87 -25.60
CA THR A 8 34.28 -13.66 -26.24
C THR A 8 33.23 -14.64 -25.72
N LEU A 9 33.61 -15.91 -25.51
CA LEU A 9 32.71 -16.95 -24.99
C LEU A 9 32.31 -16.69 -23.53
N VAL A 10 33.25 -16.25 -22.69
CA VAL A 10 32.94 -15.86 -21.29
C VAL A 10 32.01 -14.65 -21.27
N PHE A 11 32.23 -13.67 -22.15
CA PHE A 11 31.40 -12.47 -22.21
C PHE A 11 29.97 -12.78 -22.66
N THR A 12 29.78 -13.64 -23.67
CA THR A 12 28.44 -14.06 -24.10
C THR A 12 27.71 -14.88 -23.03
N VAL A 13 28.41 -15.75 -22.30
CA VAL A 13 27.82 -16.52 -21.19
C VAL A 13 27.40 -15.60 -20.04
N LEU A 14 28.21 -14.60 -19.68
CA LEU A 14 27.82 -13.63 -18.65
C LEU A 14 26.61 -12.81 -19.08
N ALA A 15 26.57 -12.35 -20.34
CA ALA A 15 25.47 -11.55 -20.87
C ALA A 15 24.14 -12.32 -20.96
N SER A 16 24.16 -13.66 -21.01
CA SER A 16 22.97 -14.50 -21.11
C SER A 16 22.38 -14.95 -19.77
N THR A 17 22.99 -14.60 -18.64
CA THR A 17 22.55 -15.05 -17.29
C THR A 17 21.66 -14.07 -16.55
N GLY A 18 21.06 -13.10 -17.25
CA GLY A 18 20.09 -12.17 -16.66
C GLY A 18 18.89 -12.92 -16.07
N VAL A 19 18.87 -13.08 -14.75
CA VAL A 19 17.70 -13.60 -14.03
C VAL A 19 16.67 -12.47 -13.96
N ALA A 20 15.51 -12.68 -14.58
CA ALA A 20 14.39 -11.76 -14.43
C ALA A 20 13.94 -11.78 -12.96
N VAL A 21 14.18 -10.69 -12.24
CA VAL A 21 13.65 -10.50 -10.89
C VAL A 21 12.23 -9.99 -11.05
N PHE A 22 11.26 -10.89 -10.93
CA PHE A 22 9.86 -10.51 -10.82
C PHE A 22 9.55 -10.15 -9.37
N ALA A 23 8.71 -9.14 -9.18
CA ALA A 23 8.13 -8.90 -7.87
C ALA A 23 7.36 -10.14 -7.43
N ALA A 24 7.55 -10.54 -6.17
CA ALA A 24 6.72 -11.57 -5.59
C ALA A 24 5.23 -11.15 -5.65
N PRO A 25 4.29 -12.10 -5.80
CA PRO A 25 2.88 -11.77 -5.75
C PRO A 25 2.56 -11.10 -4.41
N ILE A 26 1.94 -9.92 -4.48
CA ILE A 26 1.50 -9.17 -3.31
C ILE A 26 0.20 -9.80 -2.83
N GLU A 27 0.10 -10.10 -1.53
CA GLU A 27 -1.14 -10.60 -0.94
C GLU A 27 -2.24 -9.52 -1.08
N GLY A 28 -3.43 -9.94 -1.50
CA GLY A 28 -4.58 -9.04 -1.58
C GLY A 28 -4.97 -8.54 -0.19
N LEU A 29 -5.45 -7.29 -0.13
CA LEU A 29 -5.97 -6.72 1.11
C LEU A 29 -7.17 -7.56 1.60
N LYS A 30 -7.17 -7.85 2.90
CA LYS A 30 -8.29 -8.46 3.60
C LYS A 30 -9.00 -7.39 4.42
N LEU A 31 -10.32 -7.34 4.33
CA LEU A 31 -11.12 -6.49 5.19
C LEU A 31 -10.91 -6.90 6.65
N GLN A 32 -10.49 -5.97 7.49
CA GLN A 32 -10.26 -6.19 8.92
C GLN A 32 -11.51 -5.80 9.73
N SER A 33 -12.02 -4.61 9.48
CA SER A 33 -13.15 -4.02 10.18
C SER A 33 -13.76 -2.89 9.36
N GLU A 34 -15.02 -2.59 9.66
CA GLU A 34 -15.75 -1.42 9.17
C GLU A 34 -16.28 -0.63 10.36
N HIS A 35 -16.01 0.67 10.37
CA HIS A 35 -16.39 1.55 11.46
C HIS A 35 -17.18 2.72 10.90
N PRO A 36 -18.42 2.97 11.38
CA PRO A 36 -19.22 4.08 10.89
C PRO A 36 -18.63 5.43 11.31
N VAL A 37 -18.89 6.45 10.50
CA VAL A 37 -18.53 7.85 10.80
C VAL A 37 -19.80 8.63 11.12
N GLU A 38 -20.04 8.84 12.41
CA GLU A 38 -21.27 9.50 12.88
C GLU A 38 -21.30 10.99 12.47
N GLY A 39 -22.48 11.48 12.07
CA GLY A 39 -22.71 12.90 11.78
C GLY A 39 -22.10 13.44 10.48
N MET A 40 -21.47 12.60 9.66
CA MET A 40 -20.97 13.02 8.34
C MET A 40 -22.10 13.01 7.31
N VAL A 41 -22.63 14.18 6.97
CA VAL A 41 -23.80 14.35 6.09
C VAL A 41 -23.49 13.99 4.63
N GLY A 42 -22.23 14.14 4.21
CA GLY A 42 -21.74 13.72 2.90
C GLY A 42 -20.32 14.23 2.66
N GLY A 43 -19.39 13.33 2.37
CA GLY A 43 -17.99 13.66 2.12
C GLY A 43 -17.15 12.41 1.91
N ASN A 44 -16.01 12.56 1.24
CA ASN A 44 -15.02 11.49 1.15
C ASN A 44 -14.02 11.64 2.28
N LEU A 45 -13.66 10.52 2.92
CA LEU A 45 -12.58 10.51 3.88
C LEU A 45 -11.28 10.85 3.16
N SER A 46 -10.65 11.93 3.60
CA SER A 46 -9.44 12.46 2.98
C SER A 46 -8.20 12.30 3.86
N GLY A 47 -8.39 11.89 5.12
CA GLY A 47 -7.32 11.59 6.04
C GLY A 47 -7.81 10.75 7.21
N LEU A 48 -6.93 9.92 7.76
CA LEU A 48 -7.21 9.04 8.88
C LEU A 48 -6.01 9.03 9.83
N ALA A 49 -6.24 9.24 11.12
CA ALA A 49 -5.19 9.21 12.12
C ALA A 49 -5.66 8.59 13.44
N MET A 50 -4.82 7.72 14.01
CA MET A 50 -5.02 7.20 15.36
C MET A 50 -4.33 8.14 16.36
N CYS A 51 -5.10 8.73 17.28
CA CYS A 51 -4.57 9.63 18.30
C CYS A 51 -5.22 9.31 19.64
N ASN A 52 -4.40 8.97 20.65
CA ASN A 52 -4.84 8.63 22.01
C ASN A 52 -5.95 7.57 22.05
N GLY A 53 -5.83 6.52 21.23
CA GLY A 53 -6.81 5.42 21.18
C GLY A 53 -8.13 5.75 20.49
N ARG A 54 -8.24 6.92 19.86
CA ARG A 54 -9.39 7.31 19.04
C ARG A 54 -8.97 7.46 17.59
N LEU A 55 -9.78 6.91 16.68
CA LEU A 55 -9.57 7.04 15.25
C LEU A 55 -10.30 8.30 14.75
N TRP A 56 -9.55 9.21 14.16
CA TRP A 56 -10.03 10.51 13.67
C TRP A 56 -9.96 10.57 12.14
N THR A 57 -10.87 11.35 11.55
CA THR A 57 -10.91 11.57 10.11
C THR A 57 -11.35 12.99 9.73
N VAL A 58 -10.99 13.39 8.51
CA VAL A 58 -11.36 14.64 7.86
C VAL A 58 -12.12 14.37 6.56
N SER A 59 -13.06 15.24 6.26
CA SER A 59 -13.85 15.26 5.01
C SER A 59 -13.23 16.25 4.02
N ASP A 60 -13.27 15.94 2.72
CA ASP A 60 -12.93 16.91 1.65
C ASP A 60 -13.99 18.00 1.47
N ARG A 61 -15.14 17.91 2.16
CA ARG A 61 -16.26 18.85 2.04
C ARG A 61 -16.46 19.74 3.26
N ASP A 62 -15.88 19.37 4.40
CA ASP A 62 -16.12 20.02 5.68
C ASP A 62 -14.82 20.59 6.27
N ASP A 63 -14.50 21.84 5.92
CA ASP A 63 -13.22 22.47 6.28
C ASP A 63 -13.00 22.65 7.79
N ASN A 64 -14.09 22.69 8.57
CA ASN A 64 -14.04 23.11 9.98
C ASN A 64 -14.43 21.99 10.96
N LEU A 65 -14.56 20.75 10.48
CA LEU A 65 -15.01 19.62 11.29
C LEU A 65 -13.97 18.51 11.32
N LEU A 66 -13.83 17.91 12.50
CA LEU A 66 -13.14 16.65 12.71
C LEU A 66 -14.18 15.62 13.13
N TYR A 67 -14.11 14.44 12.52
CA TYR A 67 -14.99 13.33 12.83
C TYR A 67 -14.19 12.23 13.54
N SER A 68 -14.86 11.45 14.38
CA SER A 68 -14.26 10.27 15.00
C SER A 68 -15.02 9.03 14.61
N LEU A 69 -14.29 7.94 14.41
CA LEU A 69 -14.83 6.61 14.20
C LEU A 69 -14.85 5.87 15.53
N ASP A 70 -15.98 5.24 15.84
CA ASP A 70 -16.03 4.31 16.97
C ASP A 70 -15.46 2.96 16.53
N VAL A 71 -14.34 2.58 17.17
CA VAL A 71 -13.61 1.33 16.89
C VAL A 71 -13.81 0.29 17.99
N SER A 72 -14.69 0.55 18.96
CA SER A 72 -14.93 -0.37 20.08
C SER A 72 -15.71 -1.62 19.66
N GLU A 73 -16.52 -1.53 18.60
CA GLU A 73 -17.32 -2.64 18.08
C GLU A 73 -17.25 -2.71 16.54
N ASN A 74 -17.32 -3.92 16.00
CA ASN A 74 -17.56 -4.14 14.57
C ASN A 74 -19.06 -4.08 14.33
N THR A 75 -19.54 -2.92 13.88
CA THR A 75 -20.98 -2.65 13.86
C THR A 75 -21.70 -3.11 12.58
N TRP A 76 -20.98 -3.75 11.65
CA TRP A 76 -21.49 -4.23 10.36
C TRP A 76 -20.82 -5.54 9.93
#